data_AF-A0A945R1U3-F1
#
_entry.id   AF-A0A945R1U3-F1
#
_cell.length_a   1.000
_cell.length_b   1.000
_cell.length_c   1.000
_cell.angle_alpha   90.00
_cell.angle_beta   90.00
_cell.angle_gamma   90.00
#
_symmetry.space_group_name_H-M   'P 1'
#
loop_
_entity.id
_entity.type
_entity.pdbx_description
1 polymer ?
#
loop_
_entity_poly.entity_id
_entity_poly.type
_entity_poly.pdbx_seq_one_letter_code
_entity_poly.pdbx_strand_id
1 'polypeptide(L)'
;MVPQSAVSEFSVHFLNAKPPSYTLLPRGVILAYAVPRIAFGIMGTLFVVYFMKFATDVLLIAPAIIGTILAIGRLWDGITDPIIGYLSDRTRSRIGRRRLWLFCAAVPMALSLIGIWSPPEFLSGITLIIWMTICLLLYETAQTAFFVPHGALSIELSQDYHERTRLYGL
;
A
#
# COMPACT_ATOMS: atom_id res chain seq x y z
N MET A 1 -7.60 13.44 52.02
CA MET A 1 -8.18 14.73 51.62
C MET A 1 -7.11 15.50 50.86
N VAL A 2 -7.29 15.74 49.56
CA VAL A 2 -6.33 16.51 48.74
C VAL A 2 -6.49 18.01 49.11
N PRO A 3 -5.41 18.75 49.37
CA PRO A 3 -5.49 20.18 49.71
C PRO A 3 -6.17 20.99 48.60
N GLN A 4 -7.10 21.89 48.93
CA GLN A 4 -7.80 22.72 47.96
C GLN A 4 -6.85 23.62 47.14
N SER A 5 -5.67 23.97 47.69
CA SER A 5 -4.62 24.70 46.98
C SER A 5 -3.98 23.91 45.83
N ALA A 6 -3.89 22.58 45.95
CA ALA A 6 -3.36 21.72 44.90
C ALA A 6 -4.34 21.59 43.72
N VAL A 7 -5.65 21.70 43.98
CA VAL A 7 -6.68 21.65 42.94
C VAL A 7 -6.73 22.95 42.12
N SER A 8 -6.49 24.11 42.76
CA SER A 8 -6.44 25.39 42.04
C SER A 8 -5.19 25.52 41.17
N GLU A 9 -4.00 25.15 41.66
CA GLU A 9 -2.77 25.15 40.86
C GLU A 9 -2.84 24.20 39.67
N PHE A 10 -3.39 22.99 39.86
CA PHE A 10 -3.58 22.02 38.79
C PHE A 10 -4.52 22.59 37.70
N SER A 11 -5.64 23.20 38.10
CA SER A 11 -6.61 23.79 37.17
C SER A 11 -6.02 24.95 36.35
N VAL A 12 -5.21 25.81 36.97
CA VAL A 12 -4.57 26.94 36.29
C VAL A 12 -3.50 26.48 35.29
N HIS A 13 -2.81 25.36 35.57
CA HIS A 13 -1.81 24.80 34.67
C HIS A 13 -2.41 24.29 33.34
N PHE A 14 -3.60 23.69 33.36
CA PHE A 14 -4.29 23.25 32.13
C PHE A 14 -4.93 24.41 31.35
N LEU A 15 -5.35 25.48 32.02
CA LEU A 15 -5.92 26.65 31.36
C LEU A 15 -4.87 27.49 30.60
N ASN A 16 -3.59 27.42 31.02
CA ASN A 16 -2.46 28.07 30.35
C ASN A 16 -1.70 27.16 29.38
N ALA A 17 -2.15 25.91 29.17
CA ALA A 17 -1.57 25.04 28.18
C ALA A 17 -1.88 25.61 26.78
N LYS A 18 -0.85 26.13 26.10
CA LYS A 18 -0.94 26.58 24.72
C LYS A 18 -1.51 25.42 23.88
N PRO A 19 -2.62 25.61 23.13
CA PRO A 19 -3.18 24.52 22.33
C PRO A 19 -2.08 24.01 21.40
N PRO A 20 -1.95 22.68 21.23
CA PRO A 20 -0.90 22.12 20.38
C PRO A 20 -1.00 22.78 19.01
N SER A 21 0.11 23.30 18.50
CA SER A 21 0.13 23.94 17.18
C SER A 21 -0.03 22.86 16.11
N TYR A 22 -1.27 22.59 15.73
CA TYR A 22 -1.61 21.70 14.63
C TYR A 22 -1.06 22.30 13.34
N THR A 23 -0.02 21.69 12.79
CA THR A 23 0.51 22.11 11.48
C THR A 23 -0.35 21.45 10.42
N LEU A 24 -1.40 22.14 9.96
CA LEU A 24 -2.29 21.62 8.93
C LEU A 24 -1.52 21.36 7.65
N LEU A 25 -1.71 20.17 7.06
CA LEU A 25 -1.07 19.86 5.79
C LEU A 25 -1.72 20.63 4.63
N PRO A 26 -0.91 21.17 3.69
CA PRO A 26 -1.45 21.77 2.48
C PRO A 26 -2.33 20.78 1.71
N ARG A 27 -3.47 21.24 1.20
CA ARG A 27 -4.43 20.40 0.46
C ARG A 27 -3.78 19.66 -0.73
N GLY A 28 -2.81 20.27 -1.40
CA GLY A 28 -2.08 19.63 -2.50
C GLY A 28 -1.28 18.40 -2.06
N VAL A 29 -0.72 18.39 -0.86
CA VAL A 29 0.03 17.24 -0.32
C VAL A 29 -0.93 16.11 0.04
N ILE A 30 -2.09 16.45 0.59
CA ILE A 30 -3.15 15.48 0.92
C ILE A 30 -3.68 14.82 -0.36
N LEU A 31 -3.95 15.62 -1.39
CA LEU A 31 -4.39 15.10 -2.69
C LEU A 31 -3.32 14.21 -3.33
N ALA A 32 -2.05 14.64 -3.35
CA ALA A 32 -0.95 13.84 -3.88
C ALA A 32 -0.77 12.51 -3.14
N TYR A 33 -1.04 12.48 -1.83
CA TYR A 33 -1.03 11.25 -1.03
C TYR A 33 -2.22 10.33 -1.35
N ALA A 34 -3.42 10.90 -1.55
CA ALA A 34 -4.65 10.15 -1.75
C ALA A 34 -4.83 9.62 -3.18
N VAL A 35 -4.40 10.38 -4.21
CA VAL A 35 -4.61 10.04 -5.64
C VAL A 35 -4.18 8.62 -5.99
N PRO A 36 -2.97 8.15 -5.61
CA PRO A 36 -2.57 6.77 -5.91
C PRO A 36 -3.53 5.74 -5.32
N ARG A 37 -4.00 5.92 -4.07
CA ARG A 37 -4.91 4.95 -3.42
C ARG A 37 -6.20 4.75 -4.19
N ILE A 38 -6.71 5.80 -4.84
CA ILE A 38 -7.92 5.69 -5.68
C ILE A 38 -7.64 4.77 -6.87
N ALA A 39 -6.56 5.02 -7.61
CA ALA A 39 -6.18 4.19 -8.75
C ALA A 39 -5.98 2.73 -8.33
N PHE A 40 -5.28 2.51 -7.22
CA PHE A 40 -5.09 1.18 -6.63
C PHE A 40 -6.38 0.53 -6.16
N GLY A 41 -7.33 1.28 -5.58
CA GLY A 41 -8.62 0.76 -5.16
C GLY A 41 -9.45 0.27 -6.34
N ILE A 42 -9.46 1.01 -7.45
CA ILE A 42 -10.13 0.61 -8.69
C ILE A 42 -9.48 -0.66 -9.25
N MET A 43 -8.14 -0.69 -9.35
CA MET A 43 -7.40 -1.84 -9.86
C MET A 43 -7.57 -3.07 -8.98
N GLY A 44 -7.51 -2.92 -7.66
CA GLY A 44 -7.73 -3.98 -6.70
C GLY A 44 -9.15 -4.55 -6.78
N THR A 45 -10.16 -3.70 -6.96
CA THR A 45 -11.53 -4.14 -7.17
C THR A 45 -11.68 -4.94 -8.47
N LEU A 46 -11.10 -4.45 -9.56
CA LEU A 46 -11.09 -5.15 -10.85
C LEU A 46 -10.39 -6.52 -10.73
N PHE A 47 -9.29 -6.59 -9.97
CA PHE A 47 -8.60 -7.85 -9.72
C PHE A 47 -9.50 -8.82 -8.94
N VAL A 48 -10.06 -8.40 -7.81
CA VAL A 48 -10.91 -9.26 -6.96
C VAL A 48 -12.14 -9.80 -7.71
N VAL A 49 -12.78 -8.97 -8.52
CA VAL A 49 -14.03 -9.34 -9.20
C VAL A 49 -13.76 -10.10 -10.51
N TYR A 50 -12.73 -9.72 -11.25
CA TYR A 50 -12.59 -10.11 -12.66
C TYR A 50 -11.43 -11.08 -12.92
N PHE A 51 -10.39 -11.11 -12.09
CA PHE A 51 -9.21 -11.94 -12.34
C PHE A 51 -9.56 -13.42 -12.44
N MET A 52 -10.35 -13.93 -11.49
CA MET A 52 -10.76 -15.33 -11.48
C MET A 52 -11.52 -15.68 -12.76
N LYS A 53 -12.51 -14.84 -13.12
CA LYS A 53 -13.32 -15.02 -14.34
C LYS A 53 -12.47 -15.01 -15.60
N PHE A 54 -11.54 -14.06 -15.71
CA PHE A 54 -10.64 -13.99 -16.86
C PHE A 54 -9.77 -15.24 -16.97
N ALA A 55 -9.19 -15.69 -15.86
CA ALA A 55 -8.33 -16.86 -15.86
C ALA A 55 -9.08 -18.17 -16.16
N THR A 56 -10.33 -18.32 -15.72
CA THR A 56 -11.12 -19.54 -15.94
C THR A 56 -11.89 -19.54 -17.25
N ASP A 57 -12.49 -18.42 -17.64
CA ASP A 57 -13.45 -18.37 -18.74
C ASP A 57 -12.78 -17.94 -20.05
N VAL A 58 -11.70 -17.15 -19.98
CA VAL A 58 -10.96 -16.68 -21.16
C VAL A 58 -9.71 -17.54 -21.39
N LEU A 59 -8.88 -17.71 -20.35
CA LEU A 59 -7.65 -18.51 -20.45
C LEU A 59 -7.87 -20.01 -20.28
N LEU A 60 -9.09 -20.43 -19.90
CA LEU A 60 -9.48 -21.83 -19.72
C LEU A 60 -8.58 -22.59 -18.72
N ILE A 61 -8.01 -21.89 -17.74
CA ILE A 61 -7.22 -22.50 -16.68
C ILE A 61 -8.16 -23.03 -15.60
N ALA A 62 -7.92 -24.26 -15.14
CA ALA A 62 -8.75 -24.89 -14.12
C ALA A 62 -8.84 -24.00 -12.85
N PRO A 63 -10.04 -23.79 -12.26
CA PRO A 63 -10.22 -22.95 -11.08
C PRO A 63 -9.33 -23.34 -9.89
N ALA A 64 -9.09 -24.64 -9.67
CA ALA A 64 -8.23 -25.14 -8.61
C ALA A 64 -6.77 -24.65 -8.75
N ILE A 65 -6.27 -24.54 -9.98
CA ILE A 65 -4.92 -24.05 -10.27
C ILE A 65 -4.84 -22.56 -9.96
N ILE A 66 -5.79 -21.76 -10.44
CA ILE A 66 -5.83 -20.31 -10.15
C ILE A 66 -5.97 -20.06 -8.65
N GLY A 67 -6.81 -20.83 -7.95
CA GLY A 67 -6.92 -20.77 -6.50
C GLY A 67 -5.58 -21.05 -5.80
N THR A 68 -4.81 -22.01 -6.32
CA THR A 68 -3.47 -22.32 -5.80
C THR A 68 -2.48 -21.18 -6.08
N ILE A 69 -2.50 -20.60 -7.28
CA ILE A 69 -1.66 -19.43 -7.63
C ILE A 69 -1.96 -18.25 -6.69
N LEU A 70 -3.24 -17.96 -6.43
CA LEU A 70 -3.66 -16.92 -5.49
C LEU A 70 -3.21 -17.22 -4.06
N ALA A 71 -3.31 -18.49 -3.61
CA ALA A 71 -2.84 -18.90 -2.30
C ALA A 71 -1.31 -18.75 -2.15
N ILE A 72 -0.54 -19.10 -3.19
CA ILE A 72 0.90 -18.85 -3.24
C ILE A 72 1.17 -17.35 -3.16
N GLY A 73 0.40 -16.51 -3.84
CA GLY A 73 0.49 -15.05 -3.73
C GLY A 73 0.34 -14.57 -2.29
N ARG A 74 -0.63 -15.09 -1.53
CA ARG A 74 -0.80 -14.73 -0.11
C ARG A 74 0.36 -15.16 0.78
N LEU A 75 0.93 -16.34 0.53
CA LEU A 75 2.13 -16.78 1.24
C LEU A 75 3.33 -15.90 0.89
N TRP A 76 3.41 -15.48 -0.37
CA TRP A 76 4.43 -14.56 -0.85
C TRP A 76 4.34 -13.19 -0.19
N ASP A 77 3.13 -12.61 -0.05
CA ASP A 77 2.89 -11.34 0.66
C ASP A 77 3.46 -11.38 2.08
N GLY A 78 3.21 -12.48 2.81
CA GLY A 78 3.72 -12.68 4.16
C GLY A 78 5.25 -12.64 4.27
N ILE A 79 5.96 -12.87 3.17
CA ILE A 79 7.43 -12.81 3.07
C ILE A 79 7.87 -11.44 2.54
N THR A 80 7.25 -10.93 1.49
CA THR A 80 7.67 -9.67 0.85
C THR A 80 7.41 -8.45 1.71
N ASP A 81 6.32 -8.44 2.49
CA ASP A 81 5.94 -7.29 3.30
C ASP A 81 7.02 -6.91 4.34
N PRO A 82 7.52 -7.82 5.20
CA PRO A 82 8.61 -7.52 6.11
C PRO A 82 9.92 -7.14 5.41
N ILE A 83 10.26 -7.83 4.31
CA ILE A 83 11.50 -7.61 3.56
C ILE A 83 11.52 -6.20 2.99
N ILE A 84 10.45 -5.81 2.29
CA ILE A 84 10.32 -4.51 1.68
C ILE A 84 10.21 -3.42 2.75
N GLY A 85 9.48 -3.67 3.84
CA GLY A 85 9.45 -2.75 4.99
C GLY A 85 10.86 -2.41 5.47
N TYR A 86 11.66 -3.45 5.76
CA TYR A 86 13.04 -3.29 6.19
C TYR A 86 13.95 -2.61 5.16
N LEU A 87 13.87 -3.00 3.88
CA LEU A 87 14.68 -2.41 2.81
C LEU A 87 14.32 -0.95 2.58
N SER A 88 13.02 -0.64 2.60
CA SER A 88 12.53 0.72 2.42
C SER A 88 13.01 1.64 3.54
N ASP A 89 13.02 1.17 4.78
CA ASP A 89 13.50 1.96 5.92
C ASP A 89 15.02 2.23 5.92
N ARG A 90 15.80 1.36 5.26
CA ARG A 90 17.27 1.54 5.11
C ARG A 90 17.69 2.29 3.86
N THR A 91 16.78 2.56 2.95
CA THR A 91 17.09 3.21 1.68
C THR A 91 17.52 4.66 1.90
N ARG A 92 18.70 5.04 1.41
CA ARG A 92 19.19 6.43 1.41
C ARG A 92 19.17 6.96 -0.02
N SER A 93 18.28 7.89 -0.32
CA SER A 93 18.16 8.49 -1.65
C SER A 93 18.02 10.01 -1.56
N ARG A 94 18.48 10.71 -2.60
CA ARG A 94 18.33 12.18 -2.72
C ARG A 94 16.88 12.64 -2.90
N ILE A 95 16.01 11.77 -3.42
CA ILE A 95 14.59 12.05 -3.71
C ILE A 95 13.71 11.76 -2.48
N GLY A 96 14.30 11.18 -1.43
CA GLY A 96 13.63 10.73 -0.23
C GLY A 96 13.52 9.22 -0.21
N ARG A 97 13.72 8.66 0.99
CA ARG A 97 13.77 7.23 1.25
C ARG A 97 12.55 6.47 0.69
N ARG A 98 11.34 6.92 1.05
CA ARG A 98 10.08 6.23 0.70
C ARG A 98 9.55 6.59 -0.68
N ARG A 99 9.79 7.82 -1.15
CA ARG A 99 9.37 8.28 -2.49
C ARG A 99 10.04 7.49 -3.61
N LEU A 100 11.31 7.11 -3.44
CA LEU A 100 12.02 6.30 -4.43
C LEU A 100 11.30 4.96 -4.69
N TRP A 101 10.86 4.28 -3.62
CA TRP A 101 10.16 3.00 -3.74
C TRP A 101 8.83 3.15 -4.49
N LEU A 102 8.06 4.20 -4.22
CA LEU A 102 6.80 4.47 -4.92
C LEU A 102 7.00 4.63 -6.44
N PHE A 103 8.03 5.37 -6.85
CA PHE A 103 8.33 5.56 -8.27
C PHE A 103 8.90 4.30 -8.93
N CYS A 104 9.80 3.61 -8.23
CA CYS A 104 10.40 2.37 -8.74
C CYS A 104 9.39 1.22 -8.84
N ALA A 105 8.37 1.20 -7.98
CA ALA A 105 7.32 0.19 -8.00
C ALA A 105 6.36 0.35 -9.19
N ALA A 106 6.14 1.57 -9.68
CA ALA A 106 5.15 1.84 -10.73
C ALA A 106 5.41 1.08 -12.03
N VAL A 107 6.68 1.00 -12.47
CA VAL A 107 7.07 0.32 -13.72
C VAL A 107 6.86 -1.20 -13.67
N PRO A 108 7.46 -1.96 -12.72
CA PRO A 108 7.28 -3.41 -12.66
C PRO A 108 5.82 -3.78 -12.40
N MET A 109 5.08 -2.95 -11.66
CA MET A 109 3.65 -3.15 -11.43
C MET A 109 2.83 -2.98 -12.72
N ALA A 110 3.09 -1.95 -13.52
CA ALA A 110 2.39 -1.75 -14.79
C ALA A 110 2.71 -2.89 -15.78
N LEU A 111 3.98 -3.31 -15.87
CA LEU A 111 4.40 -4.38 -16.76
C LEU A 111 3.81 -5.74 -16.36
N SER A 112 3.82 -6.06 -15.07
CA SER A 112 3.22 -7.30 -14.56
C SER A 112 1.70 -7.30 -14.73
N LEU A 113 1.03 -6.18 -14.50
CA LEU A 113 -0.41 -6.04 -14.76
C LEU A 113 -0.74 -6.30 -16.24
N ILE A 114 0.02 -5.70 -17.17
CA ILE A 114 -0.14 -5.99 -18.61
C ILE A 114 0.09 -7.48 -18.88
N GLY A 115 1.13 -8.08 -18.30
CA GLY A 115 1.42 -9.51 -18.47
C GLY A 115 0.33 -10.44 -17.95
N ILE A 116 -0.40 -10.04 -16.89
CA ILE A 116 -1.55 -10.77 -16.36
C ILE A 116 -2.73 -10.73 -17.34
N TRP A 117 -3.08 -9.53 -17.85
CA TRP A 117 -4.28 -9.36 -18.68
C TRP A 117 -4.06 -9.63 -20.17
N SER A 118 -2.80 -9.68 -20.60
CA SER A 118 -2.40 -9.91 -22.00
C SER A 118 -1.24 -10.92 -22.07
N PRO A 119 -1.44 -12.18 -21.63
CA PRO A 119 -0.42 -13.20 -21.79
C PRO A 119 -0.14 -13.46 -23.28
N PRO A 120 1.12 -13.76 -23.67
CA PRO A 120 1.46 -14.09 -25.05
C PRO A 120 0.65 -15.27 -25.59
N GLU A 121 0.07 -15.12 -26.79
CA GLU A 121 -0.87 -16.09 -27.40
C GLU A 121 -0.29 -17.50 -27.61
N PHE A 122 1.03 -17.63 -27.73
CA PHE A 122 1.70 -18.91 -27.92
C PHE A 122 1.84 -19.73 -26.62
N LEU A 123 1.54 -19.15 -25.44
CA LEU A 123 1.58 -19.86 -24.17
C LEU A 123 0.30 -20.67 -23.94
N SER A 124 0.45 -21.90 -23.47
CA SER A 124 -0.68 -22.78 -23.20
C SER A 124 -0.34 -23.80 -22.11
N GLY A 125 -1.38 -24.37 -21.49
CA GLY A 125 -1.20 -25.37 -20.43
C GLY A 125 -0.24 -24.90 -19.34
N ILE A 126 0.83 -25.66 -19.11
CA ILE A 126 1.78 -25.39 -18.02
C ILE A 126 2.58 -24.10 -18.22
N THR A 127 2.90 -23.71 -19.46
CA THR A 127 3.70 -22.50 -19.70
C THR A 127 2.89 -21.24 -19.42
N LEU A 128 1.59 -21.27 -19.72
CA LEU A 128 0.66 -20.22 -19.34
C LEU A 128 0.48 -20.12 -17.82
N ILE A 129 0.38 -21.26 -17.12
CA ILE A 129 0.28 -21.31 -15.66
C ILE A 129 1.53 -20.68 -15.02
N ILE A 130 2.73 -21.06 -15.49
CA ILE A 130 4.00 -20.50 -14.99
C ILE A 130 4.05 -18.99 -15.25
N TRP A 131 3.66 -18.55 -16.45
CA TRP A 131 3.59 -17.13 -16.80
C TRP A 131 2.67 -16.35 -15.86
N MET A 132 1.43 -16.82 -15.68
CA MET A 132 0.46 -16.20 -14.79
C MET A 132 0.97 -16.14 -13.35
N THR A 133 1.65 -17.19 -12.88
CA THR A 133 2.25 -17.22 -11.55
C THR A 133 3.34 -16.17 -11.40
N ILE A 134 4.27 -16.09 -12.36
CA ILE A 134 5.38 -15.12 -12.32
C ILE A 134 4.84 -13.69 -12.40
N CYS A 135 3.92 -13.41 -13.33
CA CYS A 135 3.34 -12.08 -13.45
C CYS A 135 2.55 -11.70 -12.20
N LEU A 136 1.82 -12.64 -11.58
CA LEU A 136 1.14 -12.38 -10.31
C LEU A 136 2.13 -12.05 -9.19
N LEU A 137 3.16 -12.87 -9.00
CA LEU A 137 4.14 -12.63 -7.92
C LEU A 137 4.91 -11.32 -8.13
N LEU A 138 5.23 -10.97 -9.37
CA LEU A 138 5.83 -9.67 -9.69
C LEU A 138 4.88 -8.51 -9.39
N TYR A 139 3.59 -8.67 -9.71
CA TYR A 139 2.57 -7.68 -9.42
C TYR A 139 2.40 -7.48 -7.91
N GLU A 140 2.27 -8.57 -7.14
CA GLU A 140 2.16 -8.53 -5.67
C GLU A 140 3.42 -7.90 -5.06
N THR A 141 4.62 -8.29 -5.51
CA THR A 141 5.88 -7.70 -5.01
C THR A 141 5.94 -6.19 -5.28
N ALA A 142 5.54 -5.75 -6.48
CA ALA A 142 5.53 -4.35 -6.83
C ALA A 142 4.42 -3.57 -6.09
N GLN A 143 3.26 -4.19 -5.86
CA GLN A 143 2.21 -3.69 -4.99
C GLN A 143 2.73 -3.48 -3.56
N THR A 144 3.38 -4.46 -2.95
CA THR A 144 4.00 -4.32 -1.62
C THR A 144 5.04 -3.21 -1.60
N ALA A 145 5.90 -3.13 -2.63
CA ALA A 145 6.91 -2.07 -2.80
C ALA A 145 6.30 -0.67 -2.87
N PHE A 146 5.02 -0.56 -3.25
CA PHE A 146 4.27 0.68 -3.19
C PHE A 146 3.57 0.87 -1.83
N PHE A 147 2.74 -0.10 -1.41
CA PHE A 147 1.83 0.02 -0.28
C PHE A 147 2.54 0.16 1.06
N VAL A 148 3.60 -0.61 1.30
CA VAL A 148 4.32 -0.57 2.57
C VAL A 148 4.98 0.80 2.78
N PRO A 149 5.77 1.35 1.84
CA PRO A 149 6.33 2.69 1.99
C PRO A 149 5.28 3.80 1.94
N HIS A 150 4.20 3.63 1.15
CA HIS A 150 3.11 4.61 1.06
C HIS A 150 2.38 4.75 2.39
N GLY A 151 1.97 3.64 3.00
CA GLY A 151 1.31 3.64 4.30
C GLY A 151 2.17 4.28 5.38
N ALA A 152 3.48 3.98 5.37
CA ALA A 152 4.42 4.55 6.32
C ALA A 152 4.64 6.06 6.12
N LEU A 153 4.51 6.59 4.89
CA LEU A 153 4.66 8.02 4.57
C LEU A 153 3.64 8.89 5.33
N SER A 154 2.45 8.39 5.64
CA SER A 154 1.45 9.12 6.44
C SER A 154 1.96 9.52 7.83
N ILE A 155 2.78 8.66 8.45
CA ILE A 155 3.35 8.88 9.79
C ILE A 155 4.47 9.93 9.73
N GLU A 156 5.19 10.00 8.60
CA GLU A 156 6.21 11.01 8.35
C GLU A 156 5.60 12.38 8.00
N LEU A 157 4.44 12.40 7.33
CA LEU A 157 3.79 13.62 6.86
C LEU A 157 3.24 14.50 7.98
N SER A 158 2.77 13.92 9.09
CA SER A 158 2.32 14.69 10.25
C SER A 158 2.67 13.97 11.55
N GLN A 159 3.03 14.72 12.59
CA GLN A 159 3.18 14.22 13.97
C GLN A 159 1.88 14.35 14.76
N ASP A 160 0.89 15.08 14.23
CA ASP A 160 -0.41 15.28 14.85
C ASP A 160 -1.34 14.09 14.56
N TYR A 161 -1.91 13.52 15.63
CA TYR A 161 -2.85 12.42 15.57
C TYR A 161 -4.09 12.76 14.72
N HIS A 162 -4.65 13.97 14.86
CA HIS A 162 -5.86 14.35 14.14
C HIS A 162 -5.62 14.46 12.63
N GLU A 163 -4.49 15.05 12.21
CA GLU A 163 -4.11 15.10 10.80
C GLU A 163 -3.80 13.71 10.23
N ARG A 164 -3.20 12.81 11.01
CA ARG A 164 -3.03 11.40 10.59
C ARG A 164 -4.37 10.73 10.38
N THR A 165 -5.31 10.83 11.32
CA THR A 165 -6.67 10.29 11.17
C THR A 165 -7.36 10.85 9.93
N ARG A 166 -7.17 12.13 9.64
CA ARG A 166 -7.71 12.79 8.43
C ARG A 166 -7.07 12.28 7.13
N LEU A 167 -5.78 11.93 7.13
CA LEU A 167 -5.13 11.26 5.98
C LEU A 167 -5.61 9.82 5.79
N TYR A 168 -5.93 9.10 6.88
CA TYR A 168 -6.45 7.73 6.80
C TYR A 168 -7.93 7.65 6.45
N GLY A 169 -8.73 8.66 6.83
CA GLY A 169 -10.17 8.71 6.56
C GLY A 169 -10.57 9.15 5.15
N LEU A 170 -9.59 9.47 4.29
CA LEU A 170 -9.76 9.82 2.87
C LEU A 170 -9.35 8.66 1.98
#